data_AF-A0A160T2M7-F1
#
_entry.id   AF-A0A160T2M7-F1
#
_cell.length_a   1.000
_cell.length_b   1.000
_cell.length_c   1.000
_cell.angle_alpha   90.00
_cell.angle_beta   90.00
_cell.angle_gamma   90.00
#
_symmetry.space_group_name_H-M   'P 1'
#
loop_
_entity.id
_entity.type
_entity.pdbx_description
1 polymer ?
#
loop_
_entity_poly.entity_id
_entity_poly.type
_entity_poly.pdbx_seq_one_letter_code
_entity_poly.pdbx_strand_id
1 'polypeptide(L)'
;MTTFLTGLTLGSILLGGALVVIVVLYLARPFALPEDEAARVDRETIDGLLLRKDALLRDIRELDEDYEAAKVAPEMYRAARPKMVKQAAILMKQLDEAGYADTPTVAVDAQSVDAQIEAAVSRLRTPEQIDAQIEAAIRQTRQQPPAPATNGTTQYCPQCGRRVEPDERFCARCGRKLSEEPQPSQAARA
;
A
#
# COMPACT_ATOMS: atom_id res chain seq x y z
N MET A 1 5.20 73.36 31.70
CA MET A 1 4.13 72.35 31.86
C MET A 1 3.58 71.86 30.51
N THR A 2 3.45 72.73 29.51
CA THR A 2 2.98 72.41 28.15
C THR A 2 3.91 71.49 27.36
N THR A 3 5.24 71.64 27.49
CA THR A 3 6.25 70.81 26.80
C THR A 3 6.27 69.34 27.24
N PHE A 4 5.92 69.06 28.49
CA PHE A 4 5.83 67.69 29.01
C PHE A 4 4.58 66.96 28.48
N LEU A 5 3.44 67.65 28.36
CA LEU A 5 2.22 67.07 27.79
C LEU A 5 2.40 66.76 26.29
N THR A 6 3.05 67.64 25.53
CA THR A 6 3.31 67.42 24.09
C THR A 6 4.28 66.27 23.84
N GLY A 7 5.26 66.04 24.73
CA GLY A 7 6.16 64.90 24.64
C GLY A 7 5.46 63.56 24.88
N LEU A 8 4.52 63.50 25.83
CA LEU A 8 3.75 62.30 26.14
C LEU A 8 2.79 61.91 25.01
N THR A 9 2.12 62.91 24.40
CA THR A 9 1.22 62.66 23.25
C THR A 9 2.00 62.22 22.02
N LEU A 10 3.17 62.82 21.77
CA LEU A 10 4.03 62.43 20.65
C LEU A 10 4.57 61.00 20.83
N GLY A 11 4.96 60.62 22.05
CA GLY A 11 5.40 59.26 22.37
C GLY A 11 4.30 58.22 22.17
N SER A 12 3.07 58.50 22.61
CA SER A 12 1.93 57.58 22.45
C SER A 12 1.54 57.40 20.97
N ILE A 13 1.56 58.47 20.17
CA ILE A 13 1.28 58.40 18.73
C ILE A 13 2.35 57.59 18.00
N LEU A 14 3.63 57.80 18.32
CA LEU A 14 4.73 57.03 17.71
C LEU A 14 4.66 55.55 18.10
N LEU A 15 4.34 55.23 19.36
CA LEU A 15 4.18 53.86 19.82
C LEU A 15 2.99 53.17 19.14
N GLY A 16 1.85 53.86 19.05
CA GLY A 16 0.67 53.36 18.34
C GLY A 16 0.93 53.14 16.85
N GLY A 17 1.60 54.10 16.20
CA GLY A 17 2.00 53.98 14.80
C GLY A 17 2.96 52.82 14.56
N ALA A 18 3.97 52.64 15.42
CA ALA A 18 4.90 51.52 15.34
C ALA A 18 4.19 50.17 15.50
N LEU A 19 3.23 50.07 16.43
CA LEU A 19 2.45 48.86 16.63
C LEU A 19 1.55 48.54 15.42
N VAL A 20 0.90 49.55 14.84
CA VAL A 20 0.12 49.38 13.60
C VAL A 20 1.02 48.93 12.45
N VAL A 21 2.20 49.52 12.28
CA VAL A 21 3.15 49.11 11.24
C VAL A 21 3.60 47.65 11.45
N ILE A 22 3.88 47.24 12.68
CA ILE A 22 4.23 45.84 13.00
C ILE A 22 3.08 44.90 12.66
N VAL A 23 1.84 45.25 13.04
CA VAL A 23 0.65 44.45 12.72
C VAL A 23 0.44 44.35 11.22
N VAL A 24 0.58 45.47 10.50
CA VAL A 24 0.46 45.49 9.03
C VAL A 24 1.56 44.64 8.39
N LEU A 25 2.80 44.71 8.84
CA LEU A 25 3.89 43.87 8.33
C LEU A 25 3.67 42.38 8.62
N TYR A 26 3.15 42.04 9.81
CA TYR A 26 2.80 40.67 10.17
C TYR A 26 1.66 40.12 9.27
N LEU A 27 0.63 40.94 9.02
CA LEU A 27 -0.50 40.60 8.14
C LEU A 27 -0.12 40.61 6.64
N ALA A 28 0.88 41.40 6.24
CA ALA A 28 1.37 41.47 4.86
C ALA A 28 2.38 40.36 4.53
N ARG A 29 3.05 39.79 5.54
CA ARG A 29 3.98 38.67 5.40
C ARG A 29 3.43 37.49 4.56
N PRO A 30 2.20 36.97 4.77
CA PRO A 30 1.65 35.88 3.95
C PRO A 30 1.33 36.28 2.49
N PHE A 31 1.29 37.57 2.18
CA PHE A 31 1.08 38.03 0.80
C PHE A 31 2.39 38.35 0.07
N ALA A 32 3.49 38.52 0.81
CA ALA A 32 4.80 38.87 0.26
C ALA A 32 5.70 37.66 -0.02
N LEU A 33 5.33 36.46 0.42
CA LEU A 33 6.05 35.21 0.17
C LEU A 33 5.39 34.45 -1.00
N PRO A 34 5.95 34.49 -2.22
CA PRO A 34 5.41 33.72 -3.36
C PRO A 34 5.41 32.20 -3.15
N GLU A 35 6.07 31.71 -2.09
CA GLU A 35 6.02 30.32 -1.65
C GLU A 35 4.61 29.87 -1.23
N ASP A 36 3.76 30.79 -0.74
CA ASP A 36 2.41 30.45 -0.27
C ASP A 36 1.48 30.05 -1.43
N GLU A 37 1.69 30.55 -2.65
CA GLU A 37 0.86 30.19 -3.80
C GLU A 37 1.25 28.83 -4.37
N ALA A 38 2.55 28.55 -4.52
CA ALA A 38 3.02 27.23 -4.96
C ALA A 38 2.63 26.13 -3.95
N ALA A 39 2.83 26.38 -2.65
CA ALA A 39 2.44 25.46 -1.59
C ALA A 39 0.91 25.27 -1.52
N ARG A 40 0.11 26.30 -1.82
CA ARG A 40 -1.35 26.18 -1.94
C ARG A 40 -1.76 25.31 -3.12
N VAL A 41 -1.17 25.53 -4.30
CA VAL A 41 -1.48 24.76 -5.52
C VAL A 41 -1.10 23.28 -5.35
N ASP A 42 0.05 23.01 -4.72
CA ASP A 42 0.47 21.63 -4.43
C ASP A 42 -0.51 20.95 -3.47
N ARG A 43 -0.95 21.66 -2.41
CA ARG A 43 -1.94 21.15 -1.46
C ARG A 43 -3.30 20.90 -2.12
N GLU A 44 -3.78 21.82 -2.94
CA GLU A 44 -5.02 21.65 -3.70
C GLU A 44 -4.94 20.45 -4.65
N THR A 45 -3.79 20.26 -5.29
CA THR A 45 -3.53 19.11 -6.18
C THR A 45 -3.60 17.80 -5.40
N ILE A 46 -2.93 17.73 -4.25
CA ILE A 46 -2.95 16.58 -3.34
C ILE A 46 -4.37 16.29 -2.84
N ASP A 47 -5.09 17.30 -2.35
CA ASP A 47 -6.47 17.15 -1.85
C ASP A 47 -7.39 16.63 -2.96
N GLY A 48 -7.23 17.15 -4.18
CA GLY A 48 -7.95 16.67 -5.36
C GLY A 48 -7.65 15.21 -5.70
N LEU A 49 -6.40 14.76 -5.53
CA LEU A 49 -6.01 13.36 -5.72
C LEU A 49 -6.56 12.45 -4.62
N LEU A 50 -6.54 12.90 -3.36
CA LEU A 50 -7.08 12.17 -2.21
C LEU A 50 -8.58 11.93 -2.36
N LEU A 51 -9.34 12.96 -2.75
CA LEU A 51 -10.78 12.83 -2.96
C LEU A 51 -11.11 11.81 -4.05
N ARG A 52 -10.35 11.80 -5.15
CA ARG A 52 -10.52 10.80 -6.23
C ARG A 52 -10.18 9.40 -5.75
N LYS A 53 -9.10 9.24 -4.98
CA LYS A 53 -8.70 7.95 -4.38
C LYS A 53 -9.84 7.43 -3.49
N ASP A 54 -10.37 8.26 -2.61
CA ASP A 54 -11.41 7.86 -1.65
C ASP A 54 -12.76 7.57 -2.32
N ALA A 55 -13.10 8.27 -3.40
CA ALA A 55 -14.25 7.92 -4.23
C ALA A 55 -14.07 6.54 -4.87
N LEU A 56 -12.93 6.31 -5.53
CA LEU A 56 -12.67 5.05 -6.21
C LEU A 56 -12.59 3.85 -5.25
N LEU A 57 -12.01 4.03 -4.05
CA LEU A 57 -11.99 2.99 -3.02
C LEU A 57 -13.39 2.66 -2.48
N ARG A 58 -14.27 3.65 -2.37
CA ARG A 58 -15.69 3.41 -2.05
C ARG A 58 -16.36 2.61 -3.15
N ASP A 59 -16.16 2.97 -4.41
CA ASP A 59 -16.76 2.24 -5.54
C ASP A 59 -16.27 0.77 -5.60
N ILE A 60 -14.98 0.51 -5.32
CA ILE A 60 -14.45 -0.85 -5.24
C ILE A 60 -15.13 -1.63 -4.11
N ARG A 61 -15.30 -1.01 -2.94
CA ARG A 61 -15.96 -1.63 -1.79
C ARG A 61 -17.42 -1.94 -2.10
N GLU A 62 -18.14 -1.01 -2.70
CA GLU A 62 -19.53 -1.22 -3.13
C GLU A 62 -19.64 -2.37 -4.15
N LEU A 63 -18.72 -2.45 -5.11
CA LEU A 63 -18.67 -3.56 -6.07
C LEU A 63 -18.39 -4.91 -5.39
N ASP A 64 -17.49 -4.94 -4.41
CA ASP A 64 -17.18 -6.14 -3.62
C ASP A 64 -18.41 -6.56 -2.78
N GLU A 65 -19.10 -5.62 -2.12
CA GLU A 65 -20.35 -5.85 -1.36
C GLU A 65 -21.49 -6.35 -2.26
N ASP A 66 -21.65 -5.78 -3.45
CA ASP A 66 -22.69 -6.20 -4.40
C ASP A 66 -22.42 -7.60 -4.99
N TYR A 67 -21.15 -7.98 -5.15
CA TYR A 67 -20.78 -9.33 -5.54
C TYR A 67 -21.06 -10.34 -4.40
N GLU A 68 -20.70 -10.00 -3.16
CA GLU A 68 -21.02 -10.82 -1.98
C GLU A 68 -22.52 -11.00 -1.78
N ALA A 69 -23.31 -9.96 -2.06
CA ALA A 69 -24.77 -10.01 -2.05
C ALA A 69 -25.39 -10.73 -3.26
N ALA A 70 -24.57 -11.29 -4.16
CA ALA A 70 -24.97 -11.95 -5.41
C ALA A 70 -25.82 -11.07 -6.35
N LYS A 71 -25.70 -9.74 -6.26
CA LYS A 71 -26.38 -8.79 -7.16
C LYS A 71 -25.68 -8.66 -8.52
N VAL A 72 -24.38 -8.96 -8.56
CA VAL A 72 -23.53 -8.80 -9.75
C VAL A 72 -23.05 -10.16 -10.26
N ALA A 73 -23.13 -10.37 -11.57
CA ALA A 73 -22.67 -11.60 -12.20
C ALA A 73 -21.14 -11.76 -12.10
N PRO A 74 -20.61 -12.99 -11.89
CA PRO A 74 -19.17 -13.23 -11.74
C PRO A 74 -18.32 -12.80 -12.94
N GLU A 75 -18.87 -12.84 -14.16
CA GLU A 75 -18.23 -12.33 -15.38
C GLU A 75 -17.96 -10.81 -15.28
N MET A 76 -18.97 -10.04 -14.83
CA MET A 76 -18.91 -8.58 -14.73
C MET A 76 -17.95 -8.13 -13.63
N TYR A 77 -18.00 -8.80 -12.47
CA TYR A 77 -17.08 -8.55 -11.36
C TYR A 77 -15.61 -8.78 -11.77
N ARG A 78 -15.33 -9.92 -12.41
CA ARG A 78 -13.98 -10.29 -12.91
C ARG A 78 -13.46 -9.29 -13.95
N ALA A 79 -14.35 -8.66 -14.73
CA ALA A 79 -13.97 -7.65 -15.71
C ALA A 79 -13.77 -6.25 -15.12
N ALA A 80 -14.57 -5.85 -14.12
CA ALA A 80 -14.59 -4.49 -13.58
C ALA A 80 -13.52 -4.25 -12.49
N ARG A 81 -13.44 -5.15 -11.50
CA ARG A 81 -12.54 -4.99 -10.34
C ARG A 81 -11.08 -4.71 -10.69
N PRO A 82 -10.40 -5.49 -11.57
CA PRO A 82 -9.00 -5.23 -11.87
C PRO A 82 -8.76 -3.86 -12.52
N LYS A 83 -9.73 -3.33 -13.26
CA LYS A 83 -9.62 -1.99 -13.88
C LYS A 83 -9.64 -0.90 -12.81
N MET A 84 -10.55 -0.99 -11.84
CA MET A 84 -10.66 -0.04 -10.74
C MET A 84 -9.45 -0.12 -9.80
N VAL A 85 -8.98 -1.33 -9.48
CA VAL A 85 -7.75 -1.52 -8.68
C VAL A 85 -6.53 -0.92 -9.38
N LYS A 86 -6.41 -1.09 -10.70
CA LYS A 86 -5.34 -0.45 -11.48
C LYS A 86 -5.43 1.07 -11.43
N GLN A 87 -6.62 1.64 -11.54
CA GLN A 87 -6.84 3.09 -11.43
C GLN A 87 -6.45 3.60 -10.02
N ALA A 88 -6.79 2.87 -8.96
CA ALA A 88 -6.42 3.23 -7.60
C ALA A 88 -4.89 3.24 -7.41
N ALA A 89 -4.19 2.24 -7.96
CA ALA A 89 -2.73 2.19 -7.94
C ALA A 89 -2.08 3.37 -8.68
N ILE A 90 -2.68 3.83 -9.79
CA ILE A 90 -2.21 5.02 -10.51
C ILE A 90 -2.40 6.28 -9.66
N LEU A 91 -3.55 6.44 -8.99
CA LEU A 91 -3.78 7.59 -8.10
C LEU A 91 -2.83 7.59 -6.90
N MET A 92 -2.54 6.42 -6.32
CA MET A 92 -1.55 6.29 -5.25
C MET A 92 -0.16 6.71 -5.73
N LYS A 93 0.26 6.26 -6.92
CA LYS A 93 1.53 6.71 -7.52
C LYS A 93 1.57 8.22 -7.73
N GLN A 94 0.47 8.84 -8.16
CA GLN A 94 0.39 10.29 -8.34
C GLN A 94 0.49 11.05 -7.02
N LEU A 95 -0.06 10.51 -5.92
CA LEU A 95 0.09 11.07 -4.59
C LEU A 95 1.55 10.99 -4.11
N ASP A 96 2.20 9.84 -4.32
CA ASP A 96 3.62 9.67 -3.98
C ASP A 96 4.50 10.66 -4.77
N GLU A 97 4.24 10.83 -6.07
CA GLU A 97 4.94 11.79 -6.94
C GLU A 97 4.69 13.25 -6.52
N ALA A 98 3.49 13.55 -6.02
CA ALA A 98 3.15 14.86 -5.47
C ALA A 98 3.71 15.08 -4.05
N GLY A 99 4.45 14.12 -3.49
CA GLY A 99 5.05 14.23 -2.16
C GLY A 99 4.05 14.07 -1.02
N TYR A 100 2.85 13.55 -1.28
CA TYR A 100 1.92 13.17 -0.22
C TYR A 100 2.46 11.93 0.49
N ALA A 101 2.97 12.11 1.70
CA ALA A 101 3.20 11.01 2.62
C ALA A 101 1.96 10.87 3.51
N ASP A 102 1.33 9.69 3.51
CA ASP A 102 0.27 9.32 4.45
C ASP A 102 0.88 9.17 5.85
N THR A 103 1.34 10.28 6.40
CA THR A 103 1.68 10.39 7.82
C THR A 103 0.34 10.59 8.53
N PRO A 104 -0.10 9.63 9.35
CA PRO A 104 -1.29 9.84 10.16
C PRO A 104 -1.07 11.15 10.92
N THR A 105 -1.96 12.12 10.80
CA THR A 105 -1.94 13.39 11.57
C THR A 105 -2.19 13.18 13.06
N VAL A 106 -2.01 11.96 13.55
CA VAL A 106 -1.70 11.75 14.95
C VAL A 106 -0.25 12.20 15.08
N ALA A 107 0.02 13.20 15.92
CA ALA A 107 1.37 13.47 16.38
C ALA A 107 1.88 12.23 17.13
N VAL A 108 2.26 11.19 16.39
CA VAL A 108 3.08 10.10 16.86
C VAL A 108 4.45 10.52 16.43
N ASP A 109 5.25 10.92 17.41
CA ASP A 109 6.66 11.18 17.29
C ASP A 109 7.27 10.06 16.45
N ALA A 110 7.57 10.32 15.17
CA ALA A 110 8.05 9.29 14.23
C ALA A 110 9.29 8.58 14.78
N GLN A 111 10.07 9.31 15.60
CA GLN A 111 11.21 8.81 16.36
C GLN A 111 10.83 7.76 17.43
N SER A 112 9.65 7.83 18.04
CA SER A 112 9.20 6.88 19.05
C SER A 112 8.62 5.60 18.44
N VAL A 113 8.05 5.66 17.24
CA VAL A 113 7.55 4.47 16.53
C VAL A 113 8.70 3.62 15.99
N ASP A 114 9.67 4.23 15.32
CA ASP A 114 10.85 3.50 14.82
C ASP A 114 11.65 2.86 15.97
N ALA A 115 11.83 3.60 17.07
CA ALA A 115 12.49 3.06 18.27
C ALA A 115 11.69 1.91 18.92
N GLN A 116 10.36 1.98 18.93
CA GLN A 116 9.51 0.89 19.44
C GLN A 116 9.56 -0.34 18.54
N ILE A 117 9.60 -0.16 17.21
CA ILE A 117 9.75 -1.26 16.26
C ILE A 117 11.11 -1.93 16.43
N GLU A 118 12.22 -1.17 16.49
CA GLU A 118 13.56 -1.73 16.72
C GLU A 118 13.68 -2.44 18.09
N ALA A 119 13.06 -1.88 19.13
CA ALA A 119 12.99 -2.51 20.45
C ALA A 119 12.17 -3.82 20.43
N ALA A 120 11.08 -3.87 19.67
CA ALA A 120 10.28 -5.09 19.52
C ALA A 120 11.04 -6.16 18.71
N VAL A 121 11.68 -5.77 17.61
CA VAL A 121 12.48 -6.66 16.76
C VAL A 121 13.68 -7.23 17.52
N SER A 122 14.39 -6.42 18.31
CA SER A 122 15.53 -6.89 19.13
C SER A 122 15.10 -7.87 20.23
N ARG A 123 13.92 -7.68 20.84
CA ARG A 123 13.36 -8.64 21.81
C ARG A 123 12.99 -9.98 21.17
N LEU A 124 12.48 -9.97 19.95
CA LEU A 124 12.11 -11.17 19.18
C LEU A 124 13.32 -11.87 18.56
N ARG A 125 14.36 -11.10 18.23
CA ARG A 125 15.59 -11.58 17.59
C ARG A 125 16.71 -11.71 18.62
N THR A 126 16.55 -12.59 19.60
CA THR A 126 17.75 -13.13 20.27
C THR A 126 18.36 -14.17 19.31
N PRO A 127 19.58 -13.98 18.80
CA PRO A 127 20.18 -14.89 17.81
C PRO A 127 20.20 -16.34 18.30
N GLU A 128 20.42 -16.51 19.61
CA GLU A 128 20.49 -17.79 20.29
C GLU A 128 19.16 -18.58 20.24
N GLN A 129 18.01 -17.91 20.35
CA GLN A 129 16.70 -18.58 20.25
C GLN A 129 16.37 -18.98 18.81
N ILE A 130 16.82 -18.21 17.81
CA ILE A 130 16.60 -18.52 16.40
C ILE A 130 17.46 -19.72 16.00
N ASP A 131 18.74 -19.72 16.36
CA ASP A 131 19.65 -20.82 16.06
C ASP A 131 19.19 -22.14 16.71
N ALA A 132 18.74 -22.08 17.97
CA ALA A 132 18.19 -23.23 18.67
C ALA A 132 16.91 -23.79 17.99
N GLN A 133 16.01 -22.92 17.53
CA GLN A 133 14.79 -23.33 16.81
C GLN A 133 15.10 -23.95 15.45
N ILE A 134 16.05 -23.36 14.71
CA ILE A 134 16.49 -23.88 13.41
C ILE A 134 17.15 -25.27 13.58
N GLU A 135 18.06 -25.43 14.54
CA GLU A 135 18.69 -26.73 14.81
C GLU A 135 17.68 -27.79 15.26
N ALA A 136 16.68 -27.41 16.05
CA ALA A 136 15.60 -28.31 16.45
C ALA A 136 14.77 -28.76 15.23
N ALA A 137 14.39 -27.83 14.35
CA ALA A 137 13.64 -28.13 13.13
C ALA A 137 14.42 -29.02 12.16
N ILE A 138 15.74 -28.80 12.02
CA ILE A 138 16.62 -29.64 11.18
C ILE A 138 16.72 -31.06 11.78
N ARG A 139 16.88 -31.19 13.10
CA ARG A 139 16.91 -32.49 13.77
C ARG A 139 15.61 -33.27 13.56
N GLN A 140 14.47 -32.60 13.70
CA GLN A 140 13.16 -33.22 13.48
C GLN A 140 13.00 -33.68 12.03
N THR A 141 13.40 -32.84 11.06
CA THR A 141 13.34 -33.19 9.63
C THR A 141 14.25 -34.37 9.29
N ARG A 142 15.46 -34.44 9.88
CA ARG A 142 16.39 -35.56 9.67
C ARG A 142 15.91 -36.86 10.32
N GLN A 143 15.18 -36.78 11.42
CA GLN A 143 14.61 -37.93 12.12
C GLN A 143 13.31 -38.43 11.48
N GLN A 144 12.70 -37.63 10.61
CA GLN A 144 11.52 -38.02 9.85
C GLN A 144 11.93 -39.08 8.81
N PRO A 145 11.43 -40.32 8.91
CA PRO A 145 11.66 -41.32 7.87
C PRO A 145 11.08 -40.79 6.54
N PRO A 146 11.69 -41.07 5.38
CA PRO A 146 11.06 -40.80 4.11
C PRO A 146 9.68 -41.45 4.11
N ALA A 147 8.66 -40.67 3.74
CA ALA A 147 7.29 -41.17 3.65
C ALA A 147 7.29 -42.49 2.83
N PRO A 148 6.51 -43.50 3.23
CA PRO A 148 6.51 -44.79 2.57
C PRO A 148 6.24 -44.59 1.08
N ALA A 149 7.21 -44.96 0.26
CA ALA A 149 7.06 -44.96 -1.18
C ALA A 149 5.96 -45.95 -1.53
N THR A 150 4.77 -45.44 -1.82
CA THR A 150 3.73 -46.21 -2.49
C THR A 150 4.32 -46.67 -3.81
N ASN A 151 4.28 -47.97 -4.06
CA ASN A 151 4.76 -48.63 -5.28
C ASN A 151 3.86 -48.26 -6.48
N GLY A 152 3.84 -46.98 -6.85
CA GLY A 152 3.19 -46.45 -8.04
C GLY A 152 4.24 -46.17 -9.11
N THR A 153 3.99 -46.66 -10.32
CA THR A 153 4.79 -46.35 -11.51
C THR A 153 4.95 -44.84 -11.63
N THR A 154 6.19 -44.39 -11.49
CA THR A 154 6.51 -42.96 -11.57
C THR A 154 6.28 -42.48 -12.99
N GLN A 155 5.29 -41.61 -13.19
CA GLN A 155 5.06 -40.96 -14.47
C GLN A 155 5.67 -39.56 -14.47
N TYR A 156 6.04 -39.08 -15.66
CA TYR A 156 6.54 -37.73 -15.88
C TYR A 156 5.62 -37.00 -16.86
N CYS A 157 5.36 -35.73 -16.60
CA CYS A 157 4.54 -34.91 -17.48
C CYS A 157 5.26 -34.73 -18.83
N PRO A 158 4.64 -35.10 -19.96
CA PRO A 158 5.28 -35.02 -21.28
C PRO A 158 5.55 -33.59 -21.75
N GLN A 159 4.89 -32.58 -21.17
CA GLN A 159 5.10 -31.17 -21.54
C GLN A 159 6.22 -30.49 -20.76
N CYS A 160 6.35 -30.75 -19.45
CA CYS A 160 7.27 -30.00 -18.59
C CYS A 160 8.28 -30.86 -17.81
N GLY A 161 8.22 -32.19 -17.96
CA GLY A 161 9.14 -33.13 -17.34
C GLY A 161 8.99 -33.30 -15.83
N ARG A 162 7.97 -32.71 -15.19
CA ARG A 162 7.74 -32.88 -13.74
C ARG A 162 7.21 -34.27 -13.42
N ARG A 163 7.66 -34.84 -12.30
CA ARG A 163 7.11 -36.08 -11.73
C ARG A 163 5.63 -35.86 -11.36
N VAL A 164 4.78 -36.79 -11.77
CA VAL A 164 3.33 -36.75 -11.55
C VAL A 164 2.88 -38.08 -10.97
N GLU A 165 1.93 -38.03 -10.05
CA GLU A 165 1.34 -39.21 -9.43
C GLU A 165 0.29 -39.84 -10.36
N PRO A 166 0.10 -41.17 -10.30
CA PRO A 166 -0.76 -41.88 -11.24
C PRO A 166 -2.24 -41.47 -11.22
N ASP A 167 -2.71 -40.80 -10.16
CA ASP A 167 -4.10 -40.35 -10.00
C ASP A 167 -4.31 -38.85 -10.32
N GLU A 168 -3.23 -38.14 -10.70
CA GLU A 168 -3.32 -36.71 -11.03
C GLU A 168 -3.96 -36.52 -12.42
N ARG A 169 -5.13 -35.88 -12.45
CA ARG A 169 -5.83 -35.55 -13.71
C ARG A 169 -5.15 -34.44 -14.51
N PHE A 170 -4.41 -33.56 -13.83
CA PHE A 170 -3.70 -32.42 -14.41
C PHE A 170 -2.33 -32.24 -13.73
N CYS A 171 -1.33 -31.76 -14.47
CA CYS A 171 -0.01 -31.45 -13.92
C CYS A 171 -0.05 -30.16 -13.07
N ALA A 172 0.30 -30.25 -11.79
CA ALA A 172 0.36 -29.11 -10.87
C ALA A 172 1.41 -28.04 -11.22
N ARG A 173 2.26 -28.23 -12.25
CA ARG A 173 3.25 -27.23 -12.69
C ARG A 173 2.80 -26.47 -13.93
N CYS A 174 2.33 -27.17 -14.96
CA CYS A 174 2.01 -26.57 -16.25
C CYS A 174 0.52 -26.61 -16.62
N GLY A 175 -0.32 -27.26 -15.80
CA GLY A 175 -1.76 -27.35 -16.00
C GLY A 175 -2.22 -28.35 -17.06
N ARG A 176 -1.30 -29.09 -17.70
CA ARG A 176 -1.66 -30.07 -18.74
C ARG A 176 -2.45 -31.23 -18.16
N LYS A 177 -3.55 -31.60 -18.82
CA LYS A 177 -4.34 -32.80 -18.51
C LYS A 177 -3.55 -34.07 -18.83
N LEU A 178 -3.54 -35.03 -17.91
CA LEU A 178 -2.75 -36.27 -18.00
C LEU A 178 -3.64 -37.51 -18.25
N SER A 179 -4.95 -37.40 -18.02
CA SER A 179 -5.94 -38.43 -18.37
C SER A 179 -6.43 -38.21 -19.81
N GLU A 180 -5.85 -38.96 -20.75
CA GLU A 180 -6.31 -39.08 -22.13
C GLU A 180 -7.07 -40.42 -22.27
N GLU A 181 -8.38 -40.33 -22.44
CA GLU A 181 -9.18 -41.39 -23.05
C GLU A 181 -8.93 -41.35 -24.56
N PRO A 182 -8.66 -42.48 -25.25
CA PRO A 182 -8.21 -42.46 -26.64
C PRO A 182 -9.33 -41.94 -27.56
N GLN A 183 -9.16 -40.73 -28.09
CA GLN A 183 -10.01 -40.25 -29.18
C GLN A 183 -9.53 -40.84 -30.52
N PRO A 184 -10.45 -41.37 -31.36
CA PRO A 184 -10.10 -41.96 -32.64
C PRO A 184 -9.71 -40.87 -33.64
N SER A 185 -8.76 -41.23 -34.49
CA SER A 185 -8.21 -40.44 -35.58
C SER A 185 -9.31 -39.88 -36.51
N GLN A 186 -9.28 -38.57 -36.72
CA GLN A 186 -9.96 -37.94 -37.86
C GLN A 186 -9.16 -38.24 -39.14
N ALA A 187 -9.62 -39.24 -39.87
CA ALA A 187 -9.34 -39.38 -41.29
C ALA A 187 -10.56 -38.87 -42.08
N ALA A 188 -10.26 -38.26 -43.24
CA ALA A 188 -11.15 -37.87 -44.33
C ALA A 188 -11.96 -36.56 -44.16
N ARG A 189 -11.51 -35.52 -44.90
CA ARG A 189 -12.34 -34.84 -45.89
C ARG A 189 -11.45 -34.41 -47.06
N ALA A 190 -11.88 -34.87 -48.24
CA ALA A 190 -11.40 -34.50 -49.56
C ALA A 190 -11.75 -33.04 -49.91
#